data_AF-A0A839T064-F1
#
_entry.id   AF-A0A839T064-F1
#
_cell.length_a   1.000
_cell.length_b   1.000
_cell.length_c   1.000
_cell.angle_alpha   90.00
_cell.angle_beta   90.00
_cell.angle_gamma   90.00
#
_symmetry.space_group_name_H-M   'P 1'
#
loop_
_entity.id
_entity.type
_entity.pdbx_description
1 polymer ?
#
loop_
_entity_poly.entity_id
_entity_poly.type
_entity_poly.pdbx_seq_one_letter_code
_entity_poly.pdbx_strand_id
1 'polypeptide(L)'
;MAGLYGHVLQQLSLALTQSERDGHANEEGELDVNGLSAAEIGLLQAYLRGDAQWLSGWHAAARQHALISRRLQDADAMLPPAPHRQQEPLLEQHILECALCGSPVDWPKESGEAICPTCGSQLLRARYRPQGRSRH
;
A
#
# COMPACT_ATOMS: atom_id res chain seq x y z
N MET A 1 -1.27 15.85 12.92
CA MET A 1 -0.17 16.10 11.98
C MET A 1 1.04 15.30 12.45
N ALA A 2 1.25 14.10 11.96
CA ALA A 2 2.53 13.41 12.15
C ALA A 2 2.80 12.59 10.89
N GLY A 3 3.28 13.29 9.85
CA GLY A 3 3.85 12.63 8.68
C GLY A 3 5.25 12.11 9.01
N LEU A 4 5.86 11.42 8.06
CA LEU A 4 7.18 10.81 8.16
C LEU A 4 8.25 11.75 8.79
N TYR A 5 8.26 13.02 8.38
CA TYR A 5 9.15 14.03 8.96
C TYR A 5 8.96 14.28 10.47
N GLY A 6 7.72 14.23 10.95
CA GLY A 6 7.40 14.40 12.36
C GLY A 6 7.93 13.26 13.22
N HIS A 7 7.90 12.03 12.68
CA HIS A 7 8.47 10.87 13.36
C HIS A 7 10.01 10.94 13.41
N VAL A 8 10.65 11.35 12.31
CA VAL A 8 12.11 11.61 12.29
C VAL A 8 12.51 12.63 13.35
N LEU A 9 11.85 13.79 13.39
CA LEU A 9 12.16 14.81 14.39
C LEU A 9 11.96 14.32 15.83
N GLN A 10 10.93 13.50 16.05
CA GLN A 10 10.67 12.90 17.36
C GLN A 10 11.80 11.95 17.78
N GLN A 11 12.26 11.08 16.88
CA GLN A 11 13.36 10.16 17.16
C GLN A 11 14.68 10.88 17.40
N LEU A 12 15.01 11.90 16.58
CA LEU A 12 16.22 12.71 16.82
C LEU A 12 16.15 13.44 18.17
N SER A 13 15.00 14.04 18.50
CA SER A 13 14.82 14.71 19.79
C SER A 13 14.96 13.75 20.96
N LEU A 14 14.46 12.52 20.81
CA LEU A 14 14.56 11.47 21.81
C LEU A 14 16.02 11.04 22.01
N ALA A 15 16.76 10.77 20.92
CA ALA A 15 18.17 10.39 20.96
C ALA A 15 19.04 11.49 21.59
N LEU A 16 18.77 12.76 21.27
CA LEU A 16 19.44 13.91 21.89
C LEU A 16 19.19 14.00 23.39
N THR A 17 17.92 13.88 23.81
CA THR A 17 17.54 13.91 25.24
C THR A 17 18.18 12.76 26.02
N GLN A 18 18.33 11.59 25.39
CA GLN A 18 18.98 10.43 26.01
C GLN A 18 20.48 10.64 26.17
N SER A 19 21.18 11.10 25.14
CA SER A 19 22.62 11.42 25.22
C SER A 19 22.93 12.49 26.27
N GLU A 20 22.09 13.52 26.39
CA GLU A 20 22.22 14.54 27.45
C GLU A 20 22.06 13.96 28.86
N ARG A 21 21.18 12.96 29.04
CA ARG A 21 20.94 12.32 30.34
C ARG A 21 22.03 11.33 30.72
N ASP A 22 22.55 10.60 29.75
CA ASP A 22 23.58 9.59 29.98
C ASP A 22 24.96 10.23 30.19
N GLY A 23 25.10 11.55 29.98
CA GLY A 23 26.35 12.28 30.12
C GLY A 23 27.44 11.84 29.14
N HIS A 24 27.11 10.88 28.27
CA HIS A 24 27.93 10.28 27.25
C HIS A 24 27.56 10.96 25.93
N ALA A 25 28.13 12.15 25.71
CA ALA A 25 28.56 12.46 24.36
C ALA A 25 29.74 11.50 24.14
N ASN A 26 29.56 10.46 23.32
CA ASN A 26 30.71 9.67 22.86
C ASN A 26 31.80 10.67 22.43
N GLU A 27 33.07 10.34 22.67
CA GLU A 27 34.22 11.26 22.48
C GLU A 27 34.33 11.85 21.05
N GLU A 28 33.52 11.35 20.11
CA GLU A 28 33.43 11.72 18.70
C GLU A 28 32.14 12.49 18.33
N GLY A 29 31.24 12.77 19.28
CA GLY A 29 29.97 13.46 19.04
C GLY A 29 28.93 12.62 18.26
N GLU A 30 29.10 11.29 18.27
CA GLU A 30 28.24 10.36 17.54
C GLU A 30 26.94 10.08 18.31
N LEU A 31 25.79 10.29 17.66
CA LEU A 31 24.45 10.05 18.18
C LEU A 31 23.87 8.80 17.52
N ASP A 32 23.61 7.75 18.30
CA ASP A 32 22.98 6.53 17.79
C ASP A 32 21.45 6.69 17.73
N VAL A 33 20.94 6.89 16.52
CA VAL A 33 19.50 7.08 16.28
C VAL A 33 18.90 5.74 15.83
N ASN A 34 18.40 4.98 16.79
CA ASN A 34 17.73 3.71 16.55
C ASN A 34 16.25 3.90 16.17
N GLY A 35 15.72 3.00 15.33
CA GLY A 35 14.28 2.96 15.00
C GLY A 35 13.82 3.82 13.82
N LEU A 36 14.76 4.39 13.04
CA LEU A 36 14.44 5.02 11.76
C LEU A 36 14.22 3.95 10.67
N SER A 37 13.14 4.10 9.90
CA SER A 37 12.87 3.31 8.71
C SER A 37 13.80 3.69 7.55
N ALA A 38 13.96 2.81 6.56
CA ALA A 38 14.80 3.07 5.38
C ALA A 38 14.38 4.33 4.61
N ALA A 39 13.09 4.66 4.59
CA ALA A 39 12.57 5.88 3.99
C ALA A 39 13.01 7.14 4.74
N GLU A 40 12.99 7.08 6.07
CA GLU A 40 13.40 8.18 6.96
C GLU A 40 14.91 8.43 6.89
N ILE A 41 15.71 7.36 6.81
CA ILE A 41 17.16 7.45 6.59
C ILE A 41 17.47 8.09 5.22
N GLY A 42 16.77 7.67 4.17
CA GLY A 42 16.93 8.27 2.83
C GLY A 42 16.60 9.76 2.82
N LEU A 43 15.58 10.18 3.59
CA LEU A 43 15.21 11.60 3.73
C LEU A 43 16.33 12.42 4.38
N LEU A 44 16.92 11.92 5.47
CA LEU A 44 18.05 12.57 6.14
C LEU A 44 19.27 12.67 5.20
N GLN A 45 19.59 11.59 4.49
CA GLN A 45 20.72 11.57 3.56
C GLN A 45 20.56 12.57 2.40
N ALA A 46 19.35 12.69 1.84
CA ALA A 46 19.09 13.66 0.77
C ALA A 46 19.12 15.10 1.27
N TYR A 47 18.62 15.35 2.49
CA TYR A 47 18.73 16.66 3.14
C TYR A 47 20.19 17.06 3.36
N LEU A 48 21.01 16.14 3.88
CA LEU A 48 22.45 16.36 4.07
C LEU A 48 23.19 16.60 2.74
N ARG A 49 22.77 15.94 1.67
CA ARG A 49 23.33 16.14 0.31
C ARG A 49 22.86 17.45 -0.35
N GLY A 50 21.91 18.17 0.25
CA GLY A 50 21.31 19.35 -0.35
C GLY A 50 20.48 19.06 -1.60
N ASP A 51 20.01 17.82 -1.76
CA ASP A 51 19.29 17.39 -2.96
C ASP A 51 17.82 17.80 -2.90
N ALA A 52 17.58 19.09 -3.18
CA ALA A 52 16.24 19.66 -3.20
C ALA A 52 15.34 19.03 -4.28
N GLN A 53 15.92 18.55 -5.39
CA GLN A 53 15.18 17.90 -6.46
C GLN A 53 14.62 16.55 -6.00
N TRP A 54 15.45 15.72 -5.36
CA TRP A 54 15.03 14.45 -4.79
C TRP A 54 13.97 14.61 -3.70
N LEU A 55 14.16 15.58 -2.78
CA LEU A 55 13.18 15.90 -1.73
C LEU A 55 11.84 16.34 -2.32
N SER A 56 11.87 17.15 -3.38
CA SER A 56 10.66 17.63 -4.05
C SER A 56 9.88 16.50 -4.74
N GLY A 57 10.58 15.55 -5.39
CA GLY A 57 9.98 14.37 -6.02
C GLY A 57 9.37 13.41 -5.01
N TRP A 58 10.04 13.17 -3.89
CA TRP A 58 9.55 12.30 -2.84
C TRP A 58 8.32 12.89 -2.12
N HIS A 59 8.34 14.19 -1.83
CA HIS A 59 7.16 14.92 -1.34
C HIS A 59 6.00 14.94 -2.35
N ALA A 60 6.27 15.01 -3.64
CA ALA A 60 5.23 14.92 -4.67
C ALA A 60 4.55 13.54 -4.68
N ALA A 61 5.34 12.46 -4.61
CA ALA A 61 4.83 11.10 -4.52
C ALA A 61 4.03 10.87 -3.23
N ALA A 62 4.54 11.33 -2.08
CA ALA A 62 3.84 11.23 -0.80
C ALA A 62 2.52 12.03 -0.80
N ARG A 63 2.49 13.23 -1.38
CA ARG A 63 1.27 14.02 -1.56
C ARG A 63 0.26 13.32 -2.46
N GLN A 64 0.70 12.73 -3.57
CA GLN A 64 -0.18 12.00 -4.48
C GLN A 64 -0.80 10.79 -3.78
N HIS A 65 0.00 10.04 -3.02
CA HIS A 65 -0.49 8.91 -2.23
C HIS A 65 -1.52 9.36 -1.18
N ALA A 66 -1.23 10.42 -0.41
CA ALA A 66 -2.18 10.97 0.56
C ALA A 66 -3.48 11.48 -0.09
N LEU A 67 -3.40 12.08 -1.29
CA LEU A 67 -4.57 12.52 -2.05
C LEU A 67 -5.42 11.33 -2.51
N ILE A 68 -4.79 10.24 -2.95
CA ILE A 68 -5.45 8.99 -3.33
C ILE A 68 -6.13 8.36 -2.10
N SER A 69 -5.40 8.21 -0.98
CA SER A 69 -5.96 7.66 0.26
C SER A 69 -7.15 8.48 0.76
N ARG A 70 -7.06 9.80 0.72
CA ARG A 70 -8.17 10.68 1.12
C ARG A 70 -9.36 10.56 0.18
N ARG A 71 -9.14 10.50 -1.14
CA ARG A 71 -10.23 10.27 -2.11
C ARG A 71 -10.91 8.91 -1.89
N LEU A 72 -10.17 7.87 -1.53
CA LEU A 72 -10.74 6.57 -1.18
C LEU A 72 -11.57 6.64 0.11
N GLN A 73 -11.08 7.37 1.13
CA GLN A 73 -11.82 7.59 2.38
C GLN A 73 -13.08 8.44 2.19
N ASP A 74 -13.00 9.51 1.38
CA ASP A 74 -14.13 10.38 1.07
C ASP A 74 -15.16 9.66 0.18
N ALA A 75 -14.72 8.75 -0.70
CA ALA A 75 -15.62 7.89 -1.47
C ALA A 75 -16.37 6.90 -0.56
N ASP A 76 -15.71 6.35 0.47
CA ASP A 76 -16.36 5.52 1.49
C ASP A 76 -17.37 6.33 2.34
N ALA A 77 -17.05 7.59 2.66
CA ALA A 77 -17.90 8.47 3.47
C ALA A 77 -19.09 9.11 2.71
N MET A 78 -19.00 9.21 1.38
CA MET A 78 -20.06 9.76 0.52
C MET A 78 -20.95 8.69 -0.12
N LEU A 79 -20.69 7.40 0.12
CA LEU A 79 -21.70 6.39 -0.18
C LEU A 79 -22.87 6.60 0.81
N PRO A 80 -24.09 6.94 0.35
CA PRO A 80 -25.26 6.68 1.19
C PRO A 80 -25.23 5.20 1.59
N PRO A 81 -25.79 4.79 2.75
CA PRO A 81 -26.08 3.38 2.95
C PRO A 81 -26.90 2.98 1.74
N ALA A 82 -26.28 2.23 0.82
CA ALA A 82 -26.97 1.75 -0.34
C ALA A 82 -28.20 1.06 0.24
N PRO A 83 -29.43 1.36 -0.23
CA PRO A 83 -30.53 0.50 0.14
C PRO A 83 -30.01 -0.89 -0.14
N HIS A 84 -30.10 -1.77 0.84
CA HIS A 84 -30.00 -3.20 0.64
C HIS A 84 -31.13 -3.57 -0.34
N ARG A 85 -30.97 -3.20 -1.62
CA ARG A 85 -31.34 -4.06 -2.70
C ARG A 85 -30.52 -5.28 -2.39
N GLN A 86 -31.18 -6.22 -1.75
CA GLN A 86 -30.99 -7.61 -1.99
C GLN A 86 -30.91 -7.72 -3.52
N GLN A 87 -29.71 -7.50 -4.07
CA GLN A 87 -29.33 -8.14 -5.29
C GLN A 87 -29.44 -9.59 -4.88
N GLU A 88 -30.61 -10.17 -5.17
CA GLU A 88 -30.72 -11.60 -5.27
C GLU A 88 -29.45 -12.04 -5.97
N PRO A 89 -28.64 -12.94 -5.37
CA PRO A 89 -27.52 -13.51 -6.07
C PRO A 89 -28.14 -14.35 -7.19
N LEU A 90 -28.48 -13.70 -8.30
CA LEU A 90 -28.53 -14.33 -9.59
C LEU A 90 -27.24 -15.12 -9.64
N LEU A 91 -27.35 -16.43 -9.80
CA LEU A 91 -26.23 -17.35 -9.94
C LEU A 91 -25.40 -16.91 -11.16
N GLU A 92 -24.59 -15.89 -10.97
CA GLU A 92 -23.69 -15.34 -11.94
C GLU A 92 -22.49 -16.27 -11.95
N GLN A 93 -22.46 -17.13 -12.97
CA GLN A 93 -21.38 -18.09 -13.15
C GLN A 93 -20.11 -17.33 -13.50
N HIS A 94 -19.28 -17.08 -12.49
CA HIS A 94 -17.95 -16.52 -12.65
C HIS A 94 -17.02 -17.64 -13.16
N ILE A 95 -16.42 -17.46 -14.34
CA ILE A 95 -15.39 -18.36 -14.85
C ILE A 95 -14.03 -17.72 -14.53
N LEU A 96 -13.14 -18.49 -13.91
CA LEU A 96 -11.76 -18.09 -13.63
C LEU A 96 -10.87 -18.51 -14.80
N GLU A 97 -10.05 -17.59 -15.28
CA GLU A 97 -9.09 -17.82 -16.37
C GLU A 97 -7.71 -17.33 -15.96
N CYS A 98 -6.66 -17.95 -16.49
CA CYS A 98 -5.31 -17.43 -16.33
C CYS A 98 -5.16 -16.11 -17.09
N ALA A 99 -4.63 -15.08 -16.42
CA ALA A 99 -4.39 -13.78 -17.03
C ALA A 99 -3.24 -13.78 -18.05
N LEU A 100 -2.38 -14.82 -18.04
CA LEU A 100 -1.25 -14.96 -18.97
C LEU A 100 -1.59 -15.78 -20.21
N CYS A 101 -2.15 -16.97 -20.04
CA CYS A 101 -2.42 -17.88 -21.17
C CYS A 101 -3.92 -18.01 -21.51
N GLY A 102 -4.83 -17.44 -20.71
CA GLY A 102 -6.27 -17.51 -20.93
C GLY A 102 -6.92 -18.86 -20.62
N SER A 103 -6.16 -19.85 -20.14
CA SER A 103 -6.70 -21.16 -19.80
C SER A 103 -7.69 -21.06 -18.64
N PRO A 104 -8.83 -21.79 -18.67
CA PRO A 104 -9.74 -21.85 -17.54
C PRO A 104 -9.06 -22.51 -16.34
N VAL A 105 -9.36 -22.02 -15.15
CA VAL A 105 -8.81 -22.52 -13.88
C VAL A 105 -9.95 -22.78 -12.92
N ASP A 106 -10.04 -24.00 -12.39
CA ASP A 106 -10.95 -24.33 -11.30
C ASP A 106 -10.37 -23.88 -9.96
N TRP A 107 -11.22 -23.35 -9.08
CA TRP A 107 -10.80 -23.02 -7.71
C TRP A 107 -10.53 -24.33 -6.95
N PRO A 108 -9.34 -24.52 -6.36
CA PRO A 108 -9.10 -25.67 -5.48
C PRO A 108 -10.10 -25.69 -4.31
N LYS A 109 -10.65 -26.86 -3.99
CA LYS A 109 -11.65 -26.98 -2.90
C LYS A 109 -11.05 -26.72 -1.51
N GLU A 110 -9.76 -26.94 -1.40
CA GLU A 110 -8.93 -26.60 -0.25
C GLU A 110 -8.37 -25.19 -0.44
N SER A 111 -8.49 -24.34 0.59
CA SER A 111 -8.01 -22.95 0.61
C SER A 111 -6.50 -22.89 0.37
N GLY A 112 -6.11 -22.95 -0.90
CA GLY A 112 -4.74 -22.95 -1.37
C GLY A 112 -4.57 -21.94 -2.50
N GLU A 113 -3.32 -21.70 -2.86
CA GLU A 113 -2.97 -20.82 -3.96
C GLU A 113 -3.43 -21.45 -5.29
N ALA A 114 -4.31 -20.76 -6.01
CA ALA A 114 -4.81 -21.25 -7.30
C ALA A 114 -3.79 -20.96 -8.40
N ILE A 115 -3.21 -22.01 -8.97
CA ILE A 115 -2.16 -21.93 -10.00
C ILE A 115 -2.72 -22.43 -11.33
N CYS A 116 -2.45 -21.72 -12.41
CA CYS A 116 -2.82 -22.17 -13.75
C CYS A 116 -2.10 -23.48 -14.11
N PRO A 117 -2.82 -24.57 -14.48
CA PRO A 117 -2.21 -25.85 -14.81
C PRO A 117 -1.42 -25.82 -16.14
N THR A 118 -1.63 -24.79 -16.98
CA THR A 118 -0.95 -24.67 -18.27
C THR A 118 0.39 -23.95 -18.16
N CYS A 119 0.45 -22.85 -17.41
CA CYS A 119 1.64 -21.98 -17.39
C CYS A 119 2.22 -21.75 -15.99
N GLY A 120 1.64 -22.32 -14.94
CA GLY A 120 2.12 -22.18 -13.57
C GLY A 120 1.91 -20.79 -12.95
N SER A 121 1.11 -19.92 -13.58
CA SER A 121 0.87 -18.57 -13.08
C SER A 121 -0.23 -18.53 -12.03
N GLN A 122 -0.01 -17.71 -10.99
CA GLN A 122 -1.00 -17.37 -9.97
C GLN A 122 -1.89 -16.18 -10.37
N LEU A 123 -1.63 -15.58 -11.54
CA LEU A 123 -2.41 -14.45 -12.03
C LEU A 123 -3.68 -14.98 -12.68
N LEU A 124 -4.79 -14.91 -11.93
CA LEU A 124 -6.11 -15.32 -12.38
C LEU A 124 -7.02 -14.11 -12.57
N ARG A 125 -7.89 -14.16 -13.58
CA ARG A 125 -8.91 -13.17 -13.88
C ARG A 125 -10.28 -13.84 -13.80
N ALA A 126 -11.18 -13.27 -13.02
CA ALA A 126 -12.59 -13.61 -13.08
C ALA A 126 -13.22 -12.92 -14.30
N ARG A 127 -13.86 -13.69 -15.18
CA ARG A 127 -14.71 -13.14 -16.23
C ARG A 127 -16.17 -13.39 -15.91
N TYR A 128 -16.94 -12.32 -16.04
CA TYR A 128 -18.39 -12.40 -16.06
C TYR A 128 -18.84 -12.86 -17.44
N ARG A 129 -19.61 -13.95 -17.51
CA ARG A 129 -20.35 -14.29 -18.72
C ARG A 129 -21.73 -13.64 -18.61
N PRO A 130 -22.00 -12.52 -19.30
CA PRO A 130 -23.35 -12.00 -19.35
C PRO A 130 -24.24 -13.07 -19.98
N GLN A 131 -25.23 -13.57 -19.23
CA GLN A 131 -26.25 -14.44 -19.80
C GLN A 131 -27.00 -13.63 -20.86
N GLY A 132 -26.70 -13.92 -22.13
CA GLY A 132 -27.39 -13.35 -23.27
C GLY A 132 -28.87 -13.69 -23.15
N ARG A 133 -29.68 -12.68 -22.84
CA ARG A 133 -31.14 -12.77 -22.86
C ARG A 133 -31.55 -12.99 -24.31
N SER A 134 -31.79 -14.24 -24.69
CA SER A 134 -32.39 -14.60 -25.98
C SER A 134 -33.77 -13.93 -26.06
N ARG A 135 -33.89 -12.89 -26.89
CA ARG A 135 -35.18 -12.32 -27.27
C ARG A 135 -35.75 -13.21 -28.38
N HIS A 136 -36.93 -13.77 -28.10
CA HIS A 136 -37.84 -14.39 -29.07
C HIS A 136 -38.23 -13.41 -30.18
#